data_AF-A0A1G2UR25-F1
#
_entry.id   AF-A0A1G2UR25-F1
#
_cell.length_a   1.000
_cell.length_b   1.000
_cell.length_c   1.000
_cell.angle_alpha   90.00
_cell.angle_beta   90.00
_cell.angle_gamma   90.00
#
_symmetry.space_group_name_H-M   'P 1'
#
loop_
_entity.id
_entity.type
_entity.pdbx_description
1 polymer ?
#
loop_
_entity_poly.entity_id
_entity_poly.type
_entity_poly.pdbx_seq_one_letter_code
_entity_poly.pdbx_strand_id
1 'polypeptide(L)'
;MQGFQYKIGFYAGEFNKISGKEFGESEIENLLSKNGFEYKKVIVEEALRESIPICMNAVYKNPSAMRIDAPKAFSCSSLISYLYTEAGVWMPSFSVDKYIFGAYVPKEDLKFGDLVFSNTGNGKIWYQTVEWMNGTKVPEGVDHVGMYLGENKIMHATKKYGGVLVESLDDFEKTSKIVGWRRVADIKEERYVVNIPDNKTSLRKKEDLIGYILNTLGVDK
;
A
#
# COMPACT_ATOMS: atom_id res chain seq x y z
N MET A 1 -4.88 23.90 2.24
CA MET A 1 -5.13 22.44 2.31
C MET A 1 -3.79 21.77 2.41
N GLN A 2 -3.48 21.15 3.55
CA GLN A 2 -2.24 20.39 3.70
C GLN A 2 -2.37 19.14 2.83
N GLY A 3 -1.44 18.96 1.88
CA GLY A 3 -1.41 17.79 1.01
C GLY A 3 -1.14 16.51 1.81
N PHE A 4 -1.28 15.36 1.16
CA PHE A 4 -0.94 14.08 1.79
C PHE A 4 0.53 14.07 2.23
N GLN A 5 0.76 13.94 3.54
CA GLN A 5 2.09 13.77 4.10
C GLN A 5 2.59 12.36 3.82
N TYR A 6 3.78 12.26 3.26
CA TYR A 6 4.36 10.96 2.93
C TYR A 6 4.73 10.19 4.19
N LYS A 7 4.44 8.89 4.18
CA LYS A 7 4.67 8.00 5.31
C LYS A 7 5.50 6.82 4.90
N ILE A 8 6.37 6.38 5.80
CA ILE A 8 7.13 5.14 5.66
C ILE A 8 6.78 4.29 6.87
N GLY A 9 6.43 3.03 6.63
CA GLY A 9 6.16 2.10 7.72
C GLY A 9 7.01 0.85 7.70
N PHE A 10 7.17 0.28 8.88
CA PHE A 10 7.93 -0.94 9.16
C PHE A 10 7.45 -1.55 10.47
N TYR A 11 7.65 -2.85 10.66
CA TYR A 11 7.56 -3.50 11.99
C TYR A 11 8.96 -3.68 12.60
N ALA A 12 9.03 -3.94 13.90
CA ALA A 12 10.32 -4.03 14.61
C ALA A 12 11.27 -5.08 14.00
N GLY A 13 10.75 -6.23 13.56
CA GLY A 13 11.54 -7.25 12.88
C GLY A 13 12.14 -6.80 11.55
N GLU A 14 11.46 -5.93 10.78
CA GLU A 14 12.02 -5.29 9.59
C GLU A 14 13.17 -4.34 9.94
N PHE A 15 13.01 -3.56 11.01
CA PHE A 15 14.07 -2.68 11.51
C PHE A 15 15.32 -3.47 11.88
N ASN A 16 15.16 -4.55 12.64
CA ASN A 16 16.26 -5.40 13.09
C ASN A 16 16.93 -6.11 11.91
N LYS A 17 16.15 -6.61 10.96
CA LYS A 17 16.67 -7.25 9.74
C LYS A 17 17.49 -6.28 8.88
N ILE A 18 17.02 -5.05 8.69
CA ILE A 18 17.71 -4.04 7.87
C ILE A 18 18.96 -3.50 8.59
N SER A 19 18.87 -3.29 9.91
CA SER A 19 20.00 -2.79 10.69
C SER A 19 21.08 -3.84 10.96
N GLY A 20 20.77 -5.12 10.82
CA GLY A 20 21.68 -6.22 11.19
C GLY A 20 21.93 -6.32 12.70
N LYS A 21 21.09 -5.66 13.52
CA LYS A 21 21.19 -5.62 14.98
C LYS A 21 19.81 -5.84 15.60
N GLU A 22 19.81 -6.24 16.86
CA GLU A 22 18.58 -6.42 17.62
C GLU A 22 18.31 -5.15 18.44
N PHE A 23 17.23 -4.45 18.10
CA PHE A 23 16.70 -3.32 18.86
C PHE A 23 15.35 -3.69 19.46
N GLY A 24 15.14 -3.32 20.72
CA GLY A 24 13.82 -3.34 21.35
C GLY A 24 12.96 -2.17 20.89
N GLU A 25 11.64 -2.26 21.08
CA GLU A 25 10.70 -1.21 20.66
C GLU A 25 11.04 0.16 21.24
N SER A 26 11.31 0.26 22.55
CA SER A 26 11.69 1.52 23.16
C SER A 26 12.99 2.12 22.60
N GLU A 27 13.91 1.28 22.11
CA GLU A 27 15.11 1.78 21.44
C GLU A 27 14.77 2.35 20.07
N ILE A 28 13.98 1.64 19.26
CA ILE A 28 13.49 2.11 17.96
C ILE A 28 12.77 3.45 18.10
N GLU A 29 11.89 3.57 19.10
CA GLU A 29 11.11 4.78 19.37
C GLU A 29 11.98 5.96 19.79
N ASN A 30 12.99 5.70 20.63
CA ASN A 30 14.00 6.69 20.99
C ASN A 30 14.81 7.13 19.77
N LEU A 31 15.14 6.22 18.86
CA LEU A 31 15.86 6.53 17.63
C LEU A 31 15.04 7.40 16.69
N LEU A 32 13.76 7.09 16.50
CA LEU A 32 12.83 7.93 15.71
C LEU A 32 12.75 9.34 16.32
N SER A 33 12.50 9.42 17.62
CA SER A 33 12.33 10.70 18.33
C SER A 33 13.60 11.56 18.28
N LYS A 34 14.78 10.97 18.52
CA LYS A 34 16.07 11.67 18.43
C LYS A 34 16.36 12.22 17.03
N ASN A 35 15.84 11.56 15.99
CA ASN A 35 15.97 11.99 14.60
C ASN A 35 14.85 12.95 14.15
N GLY A 36 13.97 13.37 15.07
CA GLY A 36 12.88 14.30 14.79
C GLY A 36 11.77 13.70 13.92
N PHE A 37 11.60 12.38 13.93
CA PHE A 37 10.52 11.72 13.22
C PHE A 37 9.31 11.54 14.12
N GLU A 38 8.17 12.08 13.70
CA GLU A 38 6.87 11.77 14.28
C GLU A 38 6.39 10.42 13.75
N TYR A 39 5.80 9.60 14.62
CA TYR A 39 5.26 8.32 14.23
C TYR A 39 3.98 7.98 15.02
N LYS A 40 3.23 7.00 14.50
CA LYS A 40 2.19 6.27 15.22
C LYS A 40 2.44 4.77 15.12
N LYS A 41 2.03 4.01 16.14
CA LYS A 41 1.88 2.56 16.02
C LYS A 41 0.46 2.25 15.58
N VAL A 42 0.29 1.35 14.63
CA VAL A 42 -1.03 0.92 14.13
C VAL A 42 -1.07 -0.58 13.94
N ILE A 43 -2.23 -1.18 14.14
CA ILE A 43 -2.53 -2.51 13.62
C ILE A 43 -3.04 -2.35 12.19
N VAL A 44 -2.54 -3.16 11.25
CA VAL A 44 -2.88 -3.04 9.82
C VAL A 44 -4.40 -3.05 9.58
N GLU A 45 -5.13 -3.96 10.22
CA GLU A 45 -6.59 -4.04 10.09
C GLU A 45 -7.28 -2.74 10.52
N GLU A 46 -6.88 -2.17 11.66
CA GLU A 46 -7.49 -0.97 12.22
C GLU A 46 -7.23 0.24 11.31
N ALA A 47 -6.00 0.42 10.87
CA ALA A 47 -5.63 1.51 9.95
C ALA A 47 -6.37 1.42 8.61
N LEU A 48 -6.56 0.21 8.07
CA LEU A 48 -7.37 0.01 6.86
C LEU A 48 -8.83 0.40 7.11
N ARG A 49 -9.43 -0.05 8.23
CA ARG A 49 -10.82 0.27 8.59
C ARG A 49 -11.05 1.77 8.79
N GLU A 50 -10.10 2.47 9.41
CA GLU A 50 -10.14 3.92 9.56
C GLU A 50 -10.00 4.67 8.23
N SER A 51 -9.20 4.12 7.30
CA SER A 51 -8.93 4.76 6.00
C SER A 51 -10.07 4.60 4.98
N ILE A 52 -10.84 3.51 5.06
CA ILE A 52 -11.97 3.24 4.16
C ILE A 52 -12.97 4.41 4.09
N PRO A 53 -13.58 4.88 5.20
CA PRO A 53 -14.58 5.95 5.14
C PRO A 53 -14.02 7.28 4.62
N ILE A 54 -12.72 7.53 4.80
CA ILE A 54 -12.04 8.73 4.29
C ILE A 54 -12.04 8.74 2.75
N CYS A 55 -11.92 7.58 2.12
CA CYS A 55 -11.79 7.45 0.66
C CYS A 55 -13.12 7.39 -0.08
N MET A 56 -14.25 7.11 0.61
CA MET A 56 -15.53 6.79 -0.04
C MET A 56 -16.10 7.91 -0.94
N ASN A 57 -15.74 9.17 -0.67
CA ASN A 57 -16.20 10.32 -1.48
C ASN A 57 -15.16 10.80 -2.50
N ALA A 58 -14.07 10.04 -2.70
CA ALA A 58 -13.01 10.43 -3.62
C ALA A 58 -13.43 10.20 -5.08
N VAL A 59 -13.06 11.13 -5.96
CA VAL A 59 -13.32 11.02 -7.40
C VAL A 59 -12.28 10.15 -8.10
N TYR A 60 -12.63 9.57 -9.23
CA TYR A 60 -11.69 8.81 -10.03
C TYR A 60 -10.77 9.74 -10.82
N LYS A 61 -9.46 9.48 -10.75
CA LYS A 61 -8.43 10.18 -11.52
C LYS A 61 -7.30 9.22 -11.87
N ASN A 62 -6.95 9.12 -13.16
CA ASN A 62 -5.82 8.32 -13.62
C ASN A 62 -5.05 9.08 -14.72
N PRO A 63 -3.77 9.47 -14.50
CA PRO A 63 -2.96 9.18 -13.31
C PRO A 63 -3.39 9.99 -12.07
N SER A 64 -3.22 9.40 -10.88
CA SER A 64 -3.41 10.05 -9.59
C SER A 64 -2.10 9.98 -8.80
N ALA A 65 -1.69 11.12 -8.22
CA ALA A 65 -0.49 11.26 -7.42
C ALA A 65 -0.88 11.50 -5.96
N MET A 66 -0.59 10.56 -5.06
CA MET A 66 -1.06 10.62 -3.66
C MET A 66 -0.77 11.95 -2.96
N ARG A 67 0.45 12.50 -3.10
CA ARG A 67 0.86 13.78 -2.49
C ARG A 67 -0.05 14.96 -2.84
N ILE A 68 -0.67 14.94 -4.02
CA ILE A 68 -1.49 16.04 -4.55
C ILE A 68 -2.98 15.70 -4.42
N ASP A 69 -3.33 14.47 -4.78
CA ASP A 69 -4.71 14.07 -5.04
C ASP A 69 -5.39 13.41 -3.83
N ALA A 70 -4.62 12.72 -2.97
CA ALA A 70 -5.20 12.02 -1.82
C ALA A 70 -5.60 13.01 -0.71
N PRO A 71 -6.70 12.75 0.02
CA PRO A 71 -7.62 11.61 -0.13
C PRO A 71 -8.79 11.87 -1.10
N LYS A 72 -8.73 12.94 -1.92
CA LYS A 72 -9.87 13.43 -2.71
C LYS A 72 -10.00 12.78 -4.09
N ALA A 73 -8.92 12.24 -4.65
CA ALA A 73 -8.97 11.58 -5.95
C ALA A 73 -7.98 10.41 -6.08
N PHE A 74 -8.44 9.30 -6.65
CA PHE A 74 -7.65 8.08 -6.79
C PHE A 74 -7.81 7.41 -8.16
N SER A 75 -6.75 6.72 -8.60
CA SER A 75 -6.84 5.61 -9.54
C SER A 75 -7.04 4.32 -8.73
N CYS A 76 -7.36 3.20 -9.40
CA CYS A 76 -7.45 1.90 -8.72
C CYS A 76 -6.17 1.59 -7.91
N SER A 77 -5.01 1.81 -8.52
CA SER A 77 -3.71 1.52 -7.88
C SER A 77 -3.34 2.52 -6.79
N SER A 78 -3.64 3.82 -6.95
CA SER A 78 -3.29 4.82 -5.94
C SER A 78 -4.21 4.78 -4.72
N LEU A 79 -5.46 4.32 -4.87
CA LEU A 79 -6.34 4.00 -3.72
C LEU A 79 -5.69 2.93 -2.84
N ILE A 80 -5.27 1.82 -3.44
CA ILE A 80 -4.64 0.71 -2.70
C ILE A 80 -3.33 1.18 -2.04
N SER A 81 -2.49 1.93 -2.77
CA SER A 81 -1.28 2.50 -2.19
C SER A 81 -1.59 3.42 -0.99
N TYR A 82 -2.64 4.23 -1.05
CA TYR A 82 -3.02 5.10 0.06
C TYR A 82 -3.46 4.32 1.29
N LEU A 83 -4.41 3.39 1.14
CA LEU A 83 -4.94 2.57 2.24
C LEU A 83 -3.80 1.85 2.99
N TYR A 84 -2.88 1.25 2.24
CA TYR A 84 -1.78 0.50 2.81
C TYR A 84 -0.64 1.37 3.33
N THR A 85 -0.42 2.56 2.75
CA THR A 85 0.53 3.53 3.32
C THR A 85 0.05 4.04 4.69
N GLU A 86 -1.25 4.27 4.87
CA GLU A 86 -1.83 4.61 6.18
C GLU A 86 -1.68 3.48 7.21
N ALA A 87 -1.61 2.23 6.74
CA ALA A 87 -1.32 1.04 7.53
C ALA A 87 0.19 0.70 7.63
N GLY A 88 1.08 1.55 7.13
CA GLY A 88 2.53 1.35 7.21
C GLY A 88 3.10 0.27 6.29
N VAL A 89 2.36 -0.16 5.27
CA VAL A 89 2.75 -1.18 4.30
C VAL A 89 3.08 -0.51 2.97
N TRP A 90 4.35 -0.61 2.58
CA TRP A 90 4.81 -0.12 1.28
C TRP A 90 4.50 -1.11 0.16
N MET A 91 4.22 -0.59 -1.04
CA MET A 91 4.04 -1.39 -2.26
C MET A 91 4.38 -0.59 -3.52
N PRO A 92 4.75 -1.25 -4.63
CA PRO A 92 5.05 -0.59 -5.91
C PRO A 92 3.80 0.11 -6.50
N SER A 93 3.98 1.00 -7.47
CA SER A 93 2.92 1.93 -7.92
C SER A 93 1.89 1.30 -8.84
N PHE A 94 2.28 0.40 -9.76
CA PHE A 94 1.35 -0.18 -10.74
C PHE A 94 0.64 -1.43 -10.21
N SER A 95 -0.59 -1.67 -10.68
CA SER A 95 -1.38 -2.85 -10.34
C SER A 95 -0.66 -4.16 -10.69
N VAL A 96 0.00 -4.23 -11.85
CA VAL A 96 0.78 -5.42 -12.25
C VAL A 96 1.97 -5.67 -11.32
N ASP A 97 2.63 -4.61 -10.83
CA ASP A 97 3.74 -4.73 -9.89
C ASP A 97 3.24 -5.19 -8.52
N LYS A 98 2.11 -4.63 -8.05
CA LYS A 98 1.44 -5.05 -6.81
C LYS A 98 1.01 -6.52 -6.87
N TYR A 99 0.58 -7.00 -8.04
CA TYR A 99 0.19 -8.39 -8.24
C TYR A 99 1.36 -9.36 -8.04
N ILE A 100 2.54 -9.03 -8.56
CA ILE A 100 3.76 -9.82 -8.35
C ILE A 100 4.35 -9.63 -6.96
N PHE A 101 4.18 -8.44 -6.36
CA PHE A 101 4.65 -8.14 -5.01
C PHE A 101 3.92 -8.94 -3.93
N GLY A 102 2.59 -9.10 -4.06
CA GLY A 102 1.79 -9.79 -3.05
C GLY A 102 1.92 -11.32 -3.09
N ALA A 103 1.73 -11.96 -1.94
CA ALA A 103 1.68 -13.41 -1.84
C ALA A 103 0.38 -13.95 -2.45
N TYR A 104 0.45 -15.11 -3.11
CA TYR A 104 -0.74 -15.78 -3.68
C TYR A 104 -1.78 -16.11 -2.59
N VAL A 105 -3.06 -15.93 -2.90
CA VAL A 105 -4.20 -16.32 -2.06
C VAL A 105 -5.22 -17.10 -2.91
N PRO A 106 -5.60 -18.33 -2.52
CA PRO A 106 -6.77 -19.01 -3.09
C PRO A 106 -8.07 -18.24 -2.82
N LYS A 107 -9.07 -18.33 -3.70
CA LYS A 107 -10.34 -17.57 -3.56
C LYS A 107 -11.05 -17.89 -2.24
N GLU A 108 -11.02 -19.15 -1.83
CA GLU A 108 -11.59 -19.67 -0.59
C GLU A 108 -10.93 -19.14 0.69
N ASP A 109 -9.68 -18.67 0.58
CA ASP A 109 -8.89 -18.13 1.70
C ASP A 109 -8.91 -16.60 1.75
N LEU A 110 -9.77 -15.97 0.94
CA LEU A 110 -9.92 -14.52 0.91
C LEU A 110 -10.36 -13.96 2.26
N LYS A 111 -9.61 -12.97 2.72
CA LYS A 111 -9.84 -12.25 3.97
C LYS A 111 -9.82 -10.76 3.73
N PHE A 112 -10.41 -10.02 4.67
CA PHE A 112 -10.34 -8.55 4.69
C PHE A 112 -8.92 -8.07 4.43
N GLY A 113 -8.76 -7.12 3.53
CA GLY A 113 -7.47 -6.57 3.11
C GLY A 113 -6.91 -7.21 1.83
N ASP A 114 -7.21 -8.47 1.52
CA ASP A 114 -6.66 -9.11 0.33
C ASP A 114 -7.00 -8.33 -0.95
N LEU A 115 -6.03 -8.27 -1.86
CA LEU A 115 -6.14 -7.52 -3.10
C LEU A 115 -6.71 -8.42 -4.20
N VAL A 116 -7.70 -7.93 -4.91
CA VAL A 116 -8.33 -8.60 -6.06
C VAL A 116 -7.83 -7.93 -7.33
N PHE A 117 -7.13 -8.68 -8.19
CA PHE A 117 -6.59 -8.18 -9.45
C PHE A 117 -7.41 -8.69 -10.62
N SER A 118 -7.61 -7.83 -11.62
CA SER A 118 -8.38 -8.18 -12.80
C SER A 118 -7.81 -7.55 -14.07
N ASN A 119 -8.26 -8.11 -15.19
CA ASN A 119 -8.20 -7.54 -16.52
C ASN A 119 -9.64 -7.13 -16.90
N THR A 120 -9.90 -5.83 -16.92
CA THR A 120 -11.21 -5.28 -17.26
C THR A 120 -11.38 -5.11 -18.77
N GLY A 121 -10.31 -5.22 -19.55
CA GLY A 121 -10.30 -4.86 -20.97
C GLY A 121 -10.39 -3.36 -21.22
N ASN A 122 -10.38 -2.52 -20.18
CA ASN A 122 -10.63 -1.09 -20.27
C ASN A 122 -9.39 -0.29 -19.84
N GLY A 123 -8.65 0.21 -20.83
CA GLY A 123 -7.47 1.05 -20.61
C GLY A 123 -6.16 0.31 -20.89
N LYS A 124 -5.09 0.72 -20.22
CA LYS A 124 -3.75 0.15 -20.43
C LYS A 124 -3.60 -1.14 -19.61
N ILE A 125 -3.63 -2.27 -20.30
CA ILE A 125 -3.32 -3.59 -19.73
C ILE A 125 -1.81 -3.79 -19.70
N TRP A 126 -1.29 -4.16 -18.53
CA TRP A 126 0.12 -4.47 -18.35
C TRP A 126 0.33 -5.98 -18.30
N TYR A 127 1.11 -6.50 -19.25
CA TYR A 127 1.48 -7.91 -19.35
C TYR A 127 2.85 -8.23 -18.76
N GLN A 128 3.51 -7.22 -18.19
CA GLN A 128 4.76 -7.36 -17.48
C GLN A 128 4.92 -6.25 -16.45
N THR A 129 5.66 -6.55 -15.39
CA THR A 129 6.02 -5.57 -14.36
C THR A 129 6.89 -4.45 -14.90
N VAL A 130 6.80 -3.29 -14.24
CA VAL A 130 7.44 -2.03 -14.64
C VAL A 130 8.46 -1.60 -13.61
N GLU A 131 8.10 -1.64 -12.33
CA GLU A 131 8.94 -1.19 -11.22
C GLU A 131 9.50 -2.37 -10.42
N TRP A 132 8.63 -3.33 -10.08
CA TRP A 132 8.96 -4.42 -9.19
C TRP A 132 9.33 -5.66 -9.99
N MET A 133 10.56 -6.17 -9.82
CA MET A 133 11.07 -7.29 -10.61
C MET A 133 10.85 -7.07 -12.12
N ASN A 134 11.32 -5.93 -12.64
CA ASN A 134 11.04 -5.42 -13.99
C ASN A 134 11.10 -6.53 -15.08
N GLY A 135 10.07 -6.57 -15.94
CA GLY A 135 9.99 -7.51 -17.05
C GLY A 135 9.40 -8.88 -16.69
N THR A 136 9.03 -9.12 -15.43
CA THR A 136 8.30 -10.34 -15.01
C THR A 136 6.97 -10.41 -15.73
N LYS A 137 6.73 -11.50 -16.46
CA LYS A 137 5.54 -11.67 -17.31
C LYS A 137 4.29 -12.00 -16.49
N VAL A 138 3.17 -11.41 -16.89
CA VAL A 138 1.82 -11.70 -16.39
C VAL A 138 0.93 -11.93 -17.62
N PRO A 139 0.87 -13.16 -18.17
CA PRO A 139 0.19 -13.46 -19.44
C PRO A 139 -1.27 -13.04 -19.50
N GLU A 140 -1.98 -13.11 -18.37
CA GLU A 140 -3.38 -12.73 -18.25
C GLU A 140 -3.59 -11.21 -18.37
N GLY A 141 -2.54 -10.43 -18.12
CA GLY A 141 -2.54 -8.97 -18.11
C GLY A 141 -3.30 -8.39 -16.90
N VAL A 142 -2.82 -7.29 -16.34
CA VAL A 142 -3.49 -6.59 -15.23
C VAL A 142 -3.69 -5.12 -15.58
N ASP A 143 -4.90 -4.61 -15.40
CA ASP A 143 -5.23 -3.19 -15.55
C ASP A 143 -5.95 -2.61 -14.32
N HIS A 144 -6.46 -3.46 -13.42
CA HIS A 144 -7.26 -3.02 -12.28
C HIS A 144 -6.95 -3.80 -11.00
N VAL A 145 -7.22 -3.15 -9.87
CA VAL A 145 -7.05 -3.72 -8.52
C VAL A 145 -8.10 -3.13 -7.59
N GLY A 146 -8.63 -3.96 -6.70
CA GLY A 146 -9.47 -3.56 -5.56
C GLY A 146 -9.05 -4.28 -4.28
N MET A 147 -9.63 -3.88 -3.16
CA MET A 147 -9.41 -4.49 -1.84
C MET A 147 -10.68 -5.24 -1.41
N TYR A 148 -10.53 -6.51 -1.06
CA TYR A 148 -11.60 -7.32 -0.51
C TYR A 148 -11.91 -6.88 0.92
N LEU A 149 -13.19 -6.64 1.20
CA LEU A 149 -13.67 -6.19 2.51
C LEU A 149 -14.24 -7.33 3.37
N GLY A 150 -14.21 -8.57 2.89
CA GLY A 150 -14.99 -9.66 3.46
C GLY A 150 -16.43 -9.64 2.96
N GLU A 151 -17.20 -10.67 3.33
CA GLU A 151 -18.64 -10.78 3.03
C GLU A 151 -19.01 -10.51 1.56
N ASN A 152 -18.23 -11.04 0.62
CA ASN A 152 -18.46 -10.86 -0.82
C ASN A 152 -18.41 -9.39 -1.28
N LYS A 153 -17.68 -8.51 -0.59
CA LYS A 153 -17.57 -7.08 -0.93
C LYS A 153 -16.17 -6.70 -1.37
N ILE A 154 -16.08 -5.85 -2.37
CA ILE A 154 -14.84 -5.27 -2.87
C ILE A 154 -14.93 -3.74 -2.89
N MET A 155 -13.89 -3.07 -2.42
CA MET A 155 -13.70 -1.63 -2.56
C MET A 155 -12.69 -1.35 -3.66
N HIS A 156 -13.02 -0.43 -4.57
CA HIS A 156 -12.10 -0.03 -5.63
C HIS A 156 -12.39 1.40 -6.13
N ALA A 157 -11.44 1.99 -6.85
CA ALA A 157 -11.66 3.25 -7.59
C ALA A 157 -11.77 2.94 -9.08
N THR A 158 -12.85 3.36 -9.74
CA THR A 158 -13.10 3.02 -11.15
C THR A 158 -13.65 4.18 -11.97
N LYS A 159 -13.22 4.24 -13.23
CA LYS A 159 -13.72 5.21 -14.21
C LYS A 159 -15.23 5.03 -14.45
N LYS A 160 -15.73 3.80 -14.41
CA LYS A 160 -17.14 3.45 -14.70
C LYS A 160 -18.13 4.26 -13.85
N TYR A 161 -17.81 4.44 -12.57
CA TYR A 161 -18.62 5.18 -11.61
C TYR A 161 -18.02 6.53 -11.22
N GLY A 162 -16.88 6.91 -11.81
CA GLY A 162 -16.25 8.21 -11.58
C GLY A 162 -15.68 8.41 -10.17
N GLY A 163 -15.51 7.35 -9.37
CA GLY A 163 -15.11 7.46 -7.98
C GLY A 163 -14.73 6.15 -7.31
N VAL A 164 -14.56 6.23 -5.98
CA VAL A 164 -14.42 5.09 -5.09
C VAL A 164 -15.80 4.55 -4.71
N LEU A 165 -15.97 3.24 -4.75
CA LEU A 165 -17.20 2.59 -4.30
C LEU A 165 -16.91 1.22 -3.70
N VAL A 166 -17.95 0.66 -3.09
CA VAL A 166 -18.02 -0.74 -2.69
C VAL A 166 -19.11 -1.42 -3.51
N GLU A 167 -18.80 -2.56 -4.11
CA GLU A 167 -19.76 -3.43 -4.80
C GLU A 167 -19.57 -4.89 -4.40
N SER A 168 -20.46 -5.77 -4.86
CA SER A 168 -20.29 -7.21 -4.62
C SER A 168 -19.16 -7.77 -5.49
N LEU A 169 -18.41 -8.74 -4.97
CA LEU A 169 -17.36 -9.41 -5.75
C LEU A 169 -17.98 -10.15 -6.95
N ASP A 170 -19.19 -10.69 -6.82
CA ASP A 170 -19.91 -11.33 -7.93
C ASP A 170 -20.24 -10.35 -9.07
N ASP A 171 -20.66 -9.11 -8.76
CA ASP A 171 -20.92 -8.10 -9.79
C ASP A 171 -19.64 -7.59 -10.44
N PHE A 172 -18.57 -7.48 -9.64
CA PHE A 172 -17.25 -7.16 -10.15
C PHE A 172 -16.74 -8.24 -11.12
N GLU A 173 -16.92 -9.52 -10.79
CA GLU A 173 -16.55 -10.68 -11.62
C GLU A 173 -17.32 -10.75 -12.95
N LYS A 174 -18.56 -10.23 -13.01
CA LYS A 174 -19.34 -10.16 -14.26
C LYS A 174 -18.76 -9.17 -15.28
N THR A 175 -18.00 -8.17 -14.81
CA THR A 175 -17.51 -7.08 -15.67
C THR A 175 -16.00 -7.08 -15.85
N SER A 176 -15.29 -7.99 -15.17
CA SER A 176 -13.83 -8.05 -15.14
C SER A 176 -13.36 -9.50 -15.09
N LYS A 177 -12.36 -9.86 -15.91
CA LYS A 177 -11.72 -11.17 -15.80
C LYS A 177 -10.76 -11.14 -14.60
N ILE A 178 -11.06 -11.92 -13.56
CA ILE A 178 -10.15 -12.05 -12.41
C ILE A 178 -8.84 -12.70 -12.85
N VAL A 179 -7.74 -12.05 -12.48
CA VAL A 179 -6.38 -12.53 -12.71
C VAL A 179 -5.89 -13.30 -11.49
N GLY A 180 -6.22 -12.82 -10.28
CA GLY A 180 -5.96 -13.54 -9.04
C GLY A 180 -6.06 -12.65 -7.82
N TRP A 181 -5.81 -13.26 -6.65
CA TRP A 181 -5.91 -12.63 -5.34
C TRP A 181 -4.56 -12.64 -4.65
N ARG A 182 -4.21 -11.55 -3.97
CA ARG A 182 -2.93 -11.42 -3.28
C ARG A 182 -3.04 -10.81 -1.89
N ARG A 183 -2.20 -11.29 -0.97
CA ARG A 183 -2.03 -10.72 0.38
C ARG A 183 -0.71 -9.97 0.44
N VAL A 184 -0.73 -8.75 0.96
CA VAL A 184 0.46 -7.87 1.02
C VAL A 184 0.98 -7.64 2.44
N ALA A 185 0.19 -7.96 3.47
CA ALA A 185 0.58 -7.88 4.87
C ALA A 185 -0.27 -8.83 5.73
N ASP A 186 0.23 -9.16 6.92
CA ASP A 186 -0.62 -9.72 7.98
C ASP A 186 -1.44 -8.58 8.59
N ILE A 187 -2.76 -8.73 8.59
CA ILE A 187 -3.68 -7.70 9.08
C ILE A 187 -3.59 -7.48 10.59
N LYS A 188 -3.04 -8.45 11.33
CA LYS A 188 -2.83 -8.34 12.78
C LYS A 188 -1.45 -7.78 13.16
N GLU A 189 -0.60 -7.53 12.17
CA GLU A 189 0.73 -7.00 12.40
C GLU A 189 0.65 -5.55 12.90
N GLU A 190 1.39 -5.27 13.95
CA GLU A 190 1.59 -3.92 14.43
C GLU A 190 2.79 -3.28 13.70
N ARG A 191 2.60 -2.05 13.21
CA ARG A 191 3.57 -1.34 12.40
C ARG A 191 3.74 0.09 12.88
N TYR A 192 4.97 0.58 12.81
CA TYR A 192 5.26 2.00 12.90
C TYR A 192 4.87 2.66 11.57
N VAL A 193 4.18 3.80 11.64
CA VAL A 193 3.88 4.67 10.50
C VAL A 193 4.53 6.01 10.77
N VAL A 194 5.65 6.26 10.10
CA VAL A 194 6.51 7.41 10.32
C VAL A 194 6.17 8.50 9.32
N ASN A 195 5.83 9.69 9.81
CA ASN A 195 5.62 10.88 8.99
C ASN A 195 6.97 11.39 8.48
N ILE A 196 7.11 11.47 7.16
CA ILE A 196 8.33 11.98 6.52
C ILE A 196 8.18 13.48 6.26
N PRO A 197 9.04 14.32 6.87
CA PRO A 197 9.05 15.75 6.60
C PRO A 197 9.28 16.07 5.12
N ASP A 198 8.65 17.12 4.60
CA ASP A 198 8.74 17.48 3.18
C ASP A 198 10.16 17.82 2.71
N ASN A 199 11.05 18.23 3.63
CA ASN A 199 12.46 18.48 3.34
C ASN A 199 13.31 17.19 3.25
N LYS A 200 12.77 16.00 3.55
CA LYS A 200 13.48 14.71 3.49
C LYS A 200 13.01 13.85 2.30
N THR A 201 13.06 14.43 1.08
CA THR A 201 12.55 13.82 -0.16
C THR A 201 13.31 12.56 -0.63
N SER A 202 14.51 12.33 -0.09
CA SER A 202 15.32 11.12 -0.34
C SER A 202 14.78 9.88 0.36
N LEU A 203 13.99 10.04 1.43
CA LEU A 203 13.42 8.91 2.18
C LEU A 203 12.16 8.43 1.48
N ARG A 204 12.25 7.29 0.79
CA ARG A 204 11.16 6.75 -0.06
C ARG A 204 10.75 5.32 0.30
N LYS A 205 11.53 4.63 1.11
CA LYS A 205 11.25 3.27 1.59
C LYS A 205 11.88 3.06 2.95
N LYS A 206 11.46 2.00 3.64
CA LYS A 206 11.95 1.65 4.98
C LYS A 206 13.48 1.53 5.04
N GLU A 207 14.11 1.02 3.99
CA GLU A 207 15.58 0.91 3.91
C GLU A 207 16.25 2.28 3.94
N ASP A 208 15.67 3.31 3.30
CA ASP A 208 16.22 4.65 3.30
C ASP A 208 16.08 5.30 4.69
N LEU A 209 14.91 5.15 5.32
CA LEU A 209 14.63 5.71 6.65
C LEU A 209 15.51 5.05 7.72
N ILE A 210 15.57 3.73 7.73
CA ILE A 210 16.35 2.98 8.72
C ILE A 210 17.84 3.26 8.50
N GLY A 211 18.32 3.26 7.25
CA GLY A 211 19.70 3.66 6.95
C GLY A 211 20.02 5.07 7.44
N TYR A 212 19.12 6.03 7.22
CA TYR A 212 19.28 7.40 7.74
C TYR A 212 19.40 7.43 9.27
N ILE A 213 18.54 6.70 9.99
CA ILE A 213 18.54 6.62 11.45
C ILE A 213 19.83 5.97 11.98
N LEU A 214 20.34 4.95 11.30
CA LEU A 214 21.57 4.27 11.71
C LEU A 214 22.82 5.14 11.50
N ASN A 215 22.85 5.91 10.41
CA ASN A 215 23.97 6.80 10.12
C ASN A 215 24.09 7.93 11.15
N THR A 216 22.97 8.43 11.69
CA THR A 216 23.00 9.47 12.73
C THR A 216 23.49 8.96 14.09
N LEU A 217 23.53 7.64 14.30
CA LEU A 217 24.13 7.04 15.50
C LEU A 217 25.66 6.93 15.43
N GLY A 218 26.29 7.26 14.30
CA GLY A 218 27.72 7.00 14.10
C GLY A 218 28.03 5.50 14.02
N VAL A 219 27.07 4.68 13.57
CA VAL A 219 27.22 3.23 13.43
C VAL A 219 27.91 2.84 12.10
N ASP A 220 28.38 3.82 11.33
CA ASP A 220 29.41 3.57 10.32
C ASP A 220 30.78 3.43 11.01
N LYS A 221 31.11 2.20 11.41
CA LYS A 221 32.47 1.61 11.40
C LYS A 221 32.39 0.09 11.46
#